data_AF-A0A662FSQ2-F1
#
_entry.id   AF-A0A662FSQ2-F1
#
_cell.length_a   1.000
_cell.length_b   1.000
_cell.length_c   1.000
_cell.angle_alpha   90.00
_cell.angle_beta   90.00
_cell.angle_gamma   90.00
#
_symmetry.space_group_name_H-M   'P 1'
#
loop_
_entity.id
_entity.type
_entity.pdbx_description
1 polymer ?
#
loop_
_entity_poly.entity_id
_entity_poly.type
_entity_poly.pdbx_seq_one_letter_code
_entity_poly.pdbx_strand_id
1 'polypeptide(L)'
;MVKPKKIIIVGASWASFHNKLKRICEEIAEEKGLEFEERVEDFVFLSKYGEKDELGGADIPQVFIEYDDGTIKHILTKVPIVGNQPDFEAARKVILEALGE
;
A
#
# COMPACT_ATOMS: atom_id res chain seq x y z
N MET A 1 -5.49 15.92 -15.46
CA MET A 1 -4.55 14.90 -14.94
C MET A 1 -5.05 14.56 -13.56
N VAL A 2 -5.38 13.29 -13.33
CA VAL A 2 -5.75 12.78 -12.00
C VAL A 2 -4.51 12.77 -11.13
N LYS A 3 -4.66 13.28 -9.91
CA LYS A 3 -3.61 13.45 -8.91
C LYS A 3 -3.84 12.48 -7.76
N PRO A 4 -2.77 11.93 -7.17
CA PRO A 4 -2.88 11.20 -5.92
C PRO A 4 -3.54 12.08 -4.85
N LYS A 5 -4.46 11.49 -4.09
CA LYS A 5 -5.20 12.16 -3.02
C LYS A 5 -4.95 11.49 -1.67
N LYS A 6 -4.90 10.16 -1.62
CA LYS A 6 -4.77 9.39 -0.38
C LYS A 6 -3.93 8.13 -0.57
N ILE A 7 -3.12 7.79 0.42
CA ILE A 7 -2.45 6.49 0.53
C ILE A 7 -3.26 5.61 1.49
N ILE A 8 -3.61 4.40 1.06
CA ILE A 8 -4.37 3.43 1.85
C ILE A 8 -3.50 2.20 2.08
N ILE A 9 -3.41 1.73 3.32
CA ILE A 9 -2.83 0.42 3.64
C ILE A 9 -3.92 -0.50 4.18
N VAL A 10 -4.04 -1.69 3.59
CA VAL A 10 -4.90 -2.74 4.12
C VAL A 10 -4.01 -3.82 4.71
N GLY A 11 -4.14 -4.07 6.00
CA GLY A 11 -3.29 -5.01 6.70
C GLY A 11 -3.88 -5.54 7.99
N ALA A 12 -3.04 -6.10 8.84
CA ALA A 12 -3.44 -6.60 10.15
C ALA A 12 -2.28 -6.48 11.14
N SER A 13 -2.60 -6.36 12.43
CA SER A 13 -1.60 -6.24 13.50
C SER A 13 -0.67 -7.45 13.61
N TRP A 14 -1.15 -8.63 13.21
CA TRP A 14 -0.39 -9.88 13.18
C TRP A 14 0.42 -10.06 11.89
N ALA A 15 0.14 -9.27 10.85
CA ALA A 15 0.80 -9.41 9.56
C ALA A 15 2.24 -8.86 9.62
N SER A 16 3.18 -9.65 9.11
CA SER A 16 4.58 -9.27 9.03
C SER A 16 4.74 -7.92 8.33
N PHE A 17 5.60 -7.08 8.89
CA PHE A 17 5.96 -5.76 8.34
C PHE A 17 4.83 -4.73 8.26
N HIS A 18 3.60 -5.04 8.69
CA HIS A 18 2.47 -4.11 8.70
C HIS A 18 2.82 -2.78 9.34
N ASN A 19 3.29 -2.79 10.59
CA ASN A 19 3.63 -1.56 11.31
C ASN A 19 4.72 -0.73 10.64
N LYS A 20 5.70 -1.38 10.00
CA LYS A 20 6.79 -0.69 9.31
C LYS A 20 6.32 -0.08 8.00
N LEU A 21 5.51 -0.82 7.23
CA LEU A 21 4.95 -0.37 5.97
C LEU A 21 3.90 0.73 6.18
N LYS A 22 3.06 0.60 7.22
CA LYS A 22 2.15 1.65 7.71
C LYS A 22 2.91 2.95 7.93
N ARG A 23 3.99 2.90 8.70
CA ARG A 23 4.79 4.09 9.01
C ARG A 23 5.39 4.73 7.75
N ILE A 24 5.91 3.93 6.82
CA ILE A 24 6.41 4.43 5.53
C ILE A 24 5.30 5.15 4.75
N CYS A 25 4.10 4.58 4.70
CA CYS A 25 2.96 5.19 4.02
C CYS A 25 2.53 6.51 4.68
N GLU A 26 2.50 6.54 6.02
CA GLU A 26 2.16 7.73 6.80
C GLU A 26 3.20 8.86 6.61
N GLU A 27 4.49 8.52 6.63
CA GLU A 27 5.60 9.46 6.37
C GLU A 27 5.51 10.02 4.94
N ILE A 28 5.31 9.18 3.91
CA ILE A 28 5.16 9.64 2.52
C ILE A 28 3.92 10.52 2.35
N ALA A 29 2.79 10.13 2.96
CA ALA A 29 1.56 10.89 2.86
C ALA A 29 1.75 12.29 3.46
N GLU A 30 2.38 12.40 4.63
CA GLU A 30 2.73 13.69 5.24
C GLU A 30 3.66 14.52 4.36
N GLU A 31 4.76 13.92 3.86
CA GLU A 31 5.73 14.59 2.97
C GLU A 31 5.10 15.13 1.68
N LYS A 32 4.06 14.47 1.18
CA LYS A 32 3.37 14.82 -0.08
C LYS A 32 2.06 15.57 0.12
N GLY A 33 1.64 15.82 1.37
CA GLY A 33 0.36 16.46 1.68
C GLY A 33 -0.86 15.64 1.24
N LEU A 34 -0.77 14.31 1.30
CA LEU A 34 -1.83 13.37 0.99
C LEU A 34 -2.56 12.91 2.26
N GLU A 35 -3.79 12.45 2.12
CA GLU A 35 -4.47 11.76 3.20
C GLU A 35 -3.84 10.37 3.43
N PHE A 36 -3.89 9.88 4.67
CA PHE A 36 -3.49 8.51 5.01
C PHE A 36 -4.65 7.75 5.65
N GLU A 37 -4.85 6.51 5.25
CA GLU A 37 -5.89 5.63 5.77
C GLU A 37 -5.38 4.21 6.01
N GLU A 38 -5.56 3.72 7.23
CA GLU A 38 -5.32 2.32 7.57
C GLU A 38 -6.66 1.57 7.62
N ARG A 39 -6.70 0.42 6.96
CA ARG A 39 -7.81 -0.53 7.04
C ARG A 39 -7.32 -1.85 7.59
N VAL A 40 -7.96 -2.31 8.66
CA VAL A 40 -7.60 -3.57 9.31
C VAL A 40 -8.52 -4.67 8.79
N GLU A 41 -7.93 -5.71 8.18
CA GLU A 41 -8.63 -6.92 7.74
C GLU A 41 -9.86 -6.65 6.84
N ASP A 42 -9.82 -5.57 6.04
CA ASP A 42 -10.89 -5.20 5.10
C ASP A 42 -10.83 -6.08 3.84
N PHE A 43 -11.28 -7.32 3.98
CA PHE A 43 -11.33 -8.30 2.88
C PHE A 43 -12.30 -7.89 1.77
N VAL A 44 -13.29 -7.05 2.05
CA VAL A 44 -14.21 -6.53 1.02
C VAL A 44 -13.45 -5.60 0.09
N PHE A 45 -12.63 -4.70 0.65
CA PHE A 45 -11.77 -3.83 -0.13
C PHE A 45 -10.71 -4.61 -0.91
N LEU A 46 -10.01 -5.55 -0.28
CA LEU A 46 -9.05 -6.42 -0.95
C LEU A 46 -9.72 -7.22 -2.08
N SER A 47 -10.95 -7.67 -1.90
CA SER A 47 -11.67 -8.38 -2.96
C SER A 47 -11.96 -7.50 -4.17
N LYS A 48 -12.13 -6.18 -3.97
CA LYS A 48 -12.47 -5.25 -5.05
C LYS A 48 -11.24 -4.65 -5.73
N TYR A 49 -10.21 -4.32 -4.96
CA TYR A 49 -9.07 -3.54 -5.41
C TYR A 49 -7.73 -4.23 -5.22
N GLY A 50 -7.66 -5.21 -4.31
CA GLY A 50 -6.44 -5.92 -3.95
C GLY A 50 -5.98 -6.91 -5.02
N GLU A 51 -4.69 -7.19 -4.99
CA GLU A 51 -4.12 -8.31 -5.72
C GLU A 51 -4.54 -9.62 -5.05
N LYS A 52 -4.88 -10.61 -5.87
CA LYS A 52 -5.29 -11.94 -5.43
C LYS A 52 -4.39 -12.99 -6.05
N ASP A 53 -4.11 -14.03 -5.30
CA ASP A 53 -3.46 -15.23 -5.84
C ASP A 53 -4.44 -16.05 -6.71
N GLU A 54 -3.93 -17.12 -7.32
CA GLU A 54 -4.67 -18.00 -8.23
C GLU A 54 -5.87 -18.70 -7.58
N LEU A 55 -5.88 -18.80 -6.24
CA LEU A 55 -6.96 -19.39 -5.44
C LEU A 55 -7.93 -18.32 -4.90
N GLY A 56 -7.69 -17.05 -5.21
CA GLY A 56 -8.51 -15.91 -4.79
C GLY A 56 -8.18 -15.39 -3.39
N GLY A 57 -7.10 -15.86 -2.76
CA GLY A 57 -6.59 -15.32 -1.51
C GLY A 57 -5.95 -13.95 -1.70
N ALA A 58 -6.12 -13.06 -0.74
CA ALA A 58 -5.44 -11.76 -0.72
C ALA A 58 -4.40 -11.77 0.40
N ASP A 59 -3.13 -11.71 0.02
CA ASP A 59 -2.04 -11.52 0.96
C ASP A 59 -2.06 -10.09 1.52
N ILE A 60 -1.70 -9.94 2.79
CA ILE A 60 -1.60 -8.64 3.46
C ILE A 60 -0.22 -8.46 4.13
N PRO A 61 0.28 -7.22 4.30
CA PRO A 61 -0.34 -5.95 3.93
C PRO A 61 -0.25 -5.61 2.44
N GLN A 62 -1.24 -4.87 1.93
CA GLN A 62 -1.23 -4.25 0.59
C GLN A 62 -1.38 -2.74 0.67
N VAL A 63 -0.71 -2.03 -0.24
CA VAL A 63 -0.73 -0.55 -0.33
C VAL A 63 -1.45 -0.11 -1.60
N PHE A 64 -2.24 0.94 -1.48
CA PHE A 64 -3.05 1.52 -2.56
C PHE A 64 -2.92 3.04 -2.57
N ILE A 65 -3.22 3.63 -3.72
CA ILE A 65 -3.40 5.07 -3.89
C ILE A 65 -4.81 5.33 -4.41
N GLU A 66 -5.54 6.22 -3.73
CA GLU A 66 -6.77 6.83 -4.22
C GLU A 66 -6.42 8.16 -4.92
N TYR A 67 -6.95 8.36 -6.11
CA TYR A 67 -6.80 9.58 -6.89
C TYR A 67 -8.02 10.50 -6.71
N ASP A 68 -7.91 11.77 -7.11
CA ASP A 68 -8.98 12.76 -6.91
C ASP A 68 -10.30 12.46 -7.65
N ASP A 69 -10.26 11.61 -8.68
CA ASP A 69 -11.44 11.12 -9.41
C ASP A 69 -12.11 9.92 -8.72
N GLY A 70 -11.57 9.45 -7.58
CA GLY A 70 -12.03 8.28 -6.85
C GLY A 70 -11.48 6.96 -7.38
N THR A 71 -10.58 6.97 -8.37
CA THR A 71 -9.89 5.76 -8.82
C THR A 71 -8.97 5.24 -7.72
N ILE A 72 -8.98 3.93 -7.48
CA ILE A 72 -8.10 3.26 -6.53
C ILE A 72 -7.17 2.34 -7.31
N LYS A 73 -5.86 2.48 -7.07
CA LYS A 73 -4.83 1.67 -7.71
C LYS A 73 -4.04 0.89 -6.66
N HIS A 74 -3.91 -0.41 -6.89
CA HIS A 74 -2.99 -1.27 -6.14
C HIS A 74 -1.54 -0.94 -6.51
N ILE A 75 -0.70 -0.77 -5.48
CA ILE A 75 0.70 -0.34 -5.64
C ILE A 75 1.68 -1.43 -5.22
N LEU A 76 1.43 -2.09 -4.09
CA LEU A 76 2.38 -3.02 -3.51
C LEU A 76 1.67 -4.13 -2.74
N THR A 77 1.92 -5.38 -3.13
CA THR A 77 1.63 -6.57 -2.34
C THR A 77 2.95 -7.06 -1.73
N LYS A 78 3.02 -7.16 -0.40
CA LYS A 78 4.22 -7.58 0.36
C LYS A 78 5.43 -6.65 0.18
N VAL A 79 6.34 -6.69 1.16
CA VAL A 79 7.59 -5.92 1.09
C VAL A 79 8.56 -6.64 0.13
N PRO A 80 9.23 -5.93 -0.80
CA PRO A 80 10.28 -6.50 -1.64
C PRO A 80 11.40 -7.11 -0.77
N ILE A 81 12.16 -8.04 -1.34
CA ILE A 81 13.24 -8.75 -0.63
C ILE A 81 14.55 -8.55 -1.37
N VAL A 82 15.61 -8.19 -0.64
CA VAL A 82 16.99 -8.18 -1.12
C VAL A 82 17.76 -9.32 -0.45
N GLY A 83 18.10 -10.34 -1.23
CA GLY A 83 18.62 -11.60 -0.70
C GLY A 83 17.58 -12.30 0.19
N ASN A 84 17.81 -12.27 1.51
CA ASN A 84 16.91 -12.83 2.52
C ASN A 84 16.32 -11.77 3.48
N GLN A 85 16.54 -10.47 3.22
CA GLN A 85 16.08 -9.39 4.08
C GLN A 85 15.01 -8.55 3.39
N PRO A 86 13.98 -8.06 4.12
CA PRO A 86 13.00 -7.15 3.58
C PRO A 86 13.65 -5.82 3.18
N ASP A 87 13.33 -5.34 1.98
CA ASP A 87 13.82 -4.10 1.41
C ASP A 87 12.73 -3.01 1.47
N PHE A 88 12.76 -2.27 2.58
CA PHE A 88 11.84 -1.17 2.83
C PHE A 88 12.14 0.07 2.00
N GLU A 89 13.39 0.24 1.55
CA GLU A 89 13.76 1.36 0.69
C GLU A 89 13.18 1.14 -0.72
N ALA A 90 13.24 -0.10 -1.23
CA ALA A 90 12.56 -0.47 -2.45
C ALA A 90 11.03 -0.29 -2.33
N ALA A 91 10.41 -0.70 -1.22
CA ALA A 91 8.98 -0.46 -0.99
C ALA A 91 8.63 1.02 -1.04
N ARG A 92 9.39 1.88 -0.34
CA ARG A 92 9.21 3.34 -0.37
C ARG A 92 9.35 3.89 -1.79
N LYS A 93 10.36 3.43 -2.53
CA LYS A 93 10.60 3.86 -3.90
C LYS A 93 9.42 3.54 -4.83
N VAL A 94 8.89 2.31 -4.77
CA VAL A 94 7.72 1.91 -5.58
C VAL A 94 6.51 2.81 -5.30
N ILE A 95 6.27 3.16 -4.02
CA ILE A 95 5.18 4.07 -3.64
C ILE A 95 5.41 5.46 -4.21
N LEU A 96 6.63 6.00 -4.13
CA LEU A 96 6.97 7.32 -4.70
C LEU A 96 6.86 7.35 -6.23
N GLU A 97 7.35 6.31 -6.91
CA GLU A 97 7.21 6.17 -8.38
C GLU A 97 5.74 6.15 -8.80
N ALA A 98 4.87 5.51 -8.01
CA ALA A 98 3.43 5.50 -8.27
C ALA A 98 2.74 6.87 -8.07
N LEU A 99 3.35 7.75 -7.27
CA LEU A 99 2.92 9.15 -7.10
C LEU A 99 3.42 10.08 -8.21
N GLY A 100 4.29 9.59 -9.10
CA GLY A 100 4.82 10.33 -10.25
C GLY A 100 6.19 10.98 -10.04
N GLU A 101 7.00 10.45 -9.12
CA GLU A 101 8.41 10.84 -8.92
C GLU A 101 9.44 9.88 -9.53
#